data_AF-A0A929EV69-F1
#
_entry.id   AF-A0A929EV69-F1
#
_cell.length_a   1.000
_cell.length_b   1.000
_cell.length_c   1.000
_cell.angle_alpha   90.00
_cell.angle_beta   90.00
_cell.angle_gamma   90.00
#
_symmetry.space_group_name_H-M   'P 1'
#
loop_
_entity.id
_entity.type
_entity.pdbx_description
1 polymer ?
#
loop_
_entity_poly.entity_id
_entity_poly.type
_entity_poly.pdbx_seq_one_letter_code
_entity_poly.pdbx_strand_id
1 'polypeptide(L)'
;MVGSFSRGDLEGWELKEYEGEVDYNLVEVDGRKVLRAKSFAAASGRIRKMKIDLEKTPYLNWSWRVDNVMQGLDERTKKGDDYPARVYLIFSGGMQVWKTRAVNYVWSNNQRVGTEWPSAYTKNNMKIAVQSGKKKLGVWVEEKRNVVEDFRRLFKKDPPEKVDAVAIMTDTDNSGQSAIAYYGDIWFSSE
;
A
#
# COMPACT_ATOMS: atom_id res chain seq x y z
N MET A 1 6.81 -6.04 14.04
CA MET A 1 7.15 -4.83 13.27
C MET A 1 7.49 -5.24 11.85
N VAL A 2 6.98 -4.53 10.84
CA VAL A 2 7.18 -4.78 9.40
C VAL A 2 8.01 -3.68 8.74
N GLY A 3 7.84 -2.42 9.12
CA GLY A 3 8.69 -1.31 8.69
C GLY A 3 9.02 -0.45 9.89
N SER A 4 10.31 -0.30 10.22
CA SER A 4 10.79 0.50 11.35
C SER A 4 11.48 1.77 10.82
N PHE A 5 10.83 2.50 9.92
CA PHE A 5 11.41 3.67 9.25
C PHE A 5 11.77 4.78 10.24
N SER A 6 11.04 4.88 11.37
CA SER A 6 11.35 5.77 12.49
C SER A 6 12.76 5.54 13.07
N ARG A 7 13.26 4.30 12.97
CA ARG A 7 14.62 3.92 13.40
C ARG A 7 15.65 4.06 12.28
N GLY A 8 15.23 4.47 11.08
CA GLY A 8 16.08 4.53 9.90
C GLY A 8 16.37 3.16 9.29
N ASP A 9 15.48 2.19 9.51
CA ASP A 9 15.62 0.84 9.01
C ASP A 9 14.78 0.64 7.73
N LEU A 10 15.46 0.33 6.63
CA LEU A 10 14.87 -0.10 5.36
C LEU A 10 15.34 -1.52 4.98
N GLU A 11 15.96 -2.25 5.90
CA GLU A 11 16.50 -3.59 5.64
C GLU A 11 15.39 -4.58 5.30
N GLY A 12 15.67 -5.45 4.32
CA GLY A 12 14.72 -6.46 3.83
C GLY A 12 13.60 -5.92 2.94
N TRP A 13 13.56 -4.61 2.66
CA TRP A 13 12.69 -4.00 1.66
C TRP A 13 13.38 -4.01 0.29
N GLU A 14 13.06 -4.99 -0.54
CA GLU A 14 13.62 -5.15 -1.89
C GLU A 14 12.95 -4.18 -2.89
N LEU A 15 13.71 -3.64 -3.84
CA LEU A 15 13.14 -2.91 -4.97
C LEU A 15 12.36 -3.86 -5.89
N LYS A 16 11.17 -3.43 -6.29
CA LYS A 16 10.47 -4.04 -7.43
C LYS A 16 10.10 -2.97 -8.44
N GLU A 17 10.84 -2.93 -9.54
CA GLU A 17 10.58 -2.03 -10.66
C GLU A 17 9.59 -2.66 -11.66
N TYR A 18 8.71 -1.82 -12.21
CA TYR A 18 7.80 -2.15 -13.29
C TYR A 18 7.99 -1.18 -14.47
N GLU A 19 8.04 0.13 -14.19
CA GLU A 19 8.30 1.18 -15.18
C GLU A 19 9.02 2.36 -14.52
N GLY A 20 10.33 2.49 -14.70
CA GLY A 20 11.11 3.56 -14.06
C GLY A 20 11.18 3.45 -12.53
N GLU A 21 12.07 4.23 -11.91
CA GLU A 21 12.32 4.14 -10.48
C GLU A 21 11.72 5.33 -9.70
N VAL A 22 10.90 5.01 -8.69
CA VAL A 22 10.45 5.92 -7.66
C VAL A 22 11.58 6.21 -6.68
N ASP A 23 11.80 7.49 -6.37
CA ASP A 23 12.84 7.93 -5.45
C ASP A 23 12.42 7.68 -3.99
N TYR A 24 12.93 6.57 -3.42
CA TYR A 24 12.71 6.17 -2.03
C TYR A 24 13.88 6.57 -1.13
N ASN A 25 13.65 7.44 -0.13
CA ASN A 25 14.68 7.83 0.84
C ASN A 25 14.14 7.91 2.26
N LEU A 26 14.96 7.50 3.23
CA LEU A 26 14.72 7.82 4.63
C LEU A 26 15.04 9.29 4.87
N VAL A 27 14.06 10.05 5.36
CA VAL A 27 14.17 11.49 5.61
C VAL A 27 13.54 11.83 6.95
N GLU A 28 13.86 13.02 7.47
CA GLU A 28 13.16 13.58 8.63
C GLU A 28 12.09 14.57 8.16
N VAL A 29 10.86 14.39 8.64
CA VAL A 29 9.71 15.24 8.35
C VAL A 29 8.97 15.43 9.65
N ASP A 30 8.60 16.65 10.03
CA ASP A 30 7.85 16.93 11.27
C ASP A 30 8.48 16.28 12.54
N GLY A 31 9.82 16.22 12.62
CA GLY A 31 10.55 15.63 13.76
C GLY A 31 10.51 14.09 13.84
N ARG A 32 10.05 13.41 12.79
CA ARG A 32 9.98 11.94 12.68
C ARG A 32 10.75 11.47 11.46
N LYS A 33 11.55 10.41 11.61
CA LYS A 33 12.18 9.73 10.47
C LYS A 33 11.15 8.86 9.76
N VAL A 34 11.07 8.98 8.44
CA VAL A 34 10.05 8.34 7.60
C VAL A 34 10.64 7.96 6.26
N LEU A 35 9.99 7.04 5.55
CA LEU A 35 10.35 6.72 4.18
C LEU A 35 9.57 7.61 3.22
N ARG A 36 10.24 8.56 2.57
CA ARG A 36 9.68 9.33 1.46
C ARG A 36 9.70 8.49 0.19
N ALA A 37 8.64 8.60 -0.61
CA ALA A 37 8.55 8.12 -1.97
C ALA A 37 8.17 9.30 -2.88
N LYS A 38 9.05 9.66 -3.82
CA LYS A 38 8.78 10.68 -4.85
C LYS A 38 8.74 10.03 -6.22
N SER A 39 7.57 10.04 -6.83
CA SER A 39 7.30 9.41 -8.12
C SER A 39 6.97 10.47 -9.18
N PHE A 40 7.48 10.26 -10.40
CA PHE A 40 7.14 11.02 -11.59
C PHE A 40 7.23 10.10 -12.80
N ALA A 41 6.10 9.89 -13.48
CA ALA A 41 5.98 8.95 -14.60
C ALA A 41 6.65 7.58 -14.31
N ALA A 42 6.46 7.05 -13.10
CA ALA A 42 7.14 5.84 -12.65
C ALA A 42 6.25 4.92 -11.79
N ALA A 43 6.52 3.62 -11.90
CA ALA A 43 5.98 2.53 -11.11
C ALA A 43 7.11 1.63 -10.61
N SER A 44 7.53 1.88 -9.37
CA SER A 44 8.33 0.94 -8.61
C SER A 44 7.90 0.91 -7.15
N GLY A 45 7.96 -0.26 -6.53
CA GLY A 45 7.57 -0.50 -5.15
C GLY A 45 8.74 -0.99 -4.31
N ARG A 46 8.57 -0.95 -2.99
CA ARG A 46 9.42 -1.69 -2.05
C ARG A 46 8.63 -2.84 -1.47
N ILE A 47 9.17 -4.05 -1.50
CA ILE A 47 8.52 -5.27 -0.99
C ILE A 47 9.35 -5.91 0.12
N ARG A 48 8.71 -6.21 1.24
CA ARG A 48 9.29 -6.99 2.33
C ARG A 48 8.61 -8.35 2.42
N LYS A 49 9.36 -9.39 2.08
CA LYS A 49 8.91 -10.78 2.20
C LYS A 49 9.03 -11.22 3.65
N MET A 50 7.90 -11.46 4.31
CA MET A 50 7.87 -11.97 5.67
C MET A 50 6.54 -12.64 5.95
N LYS A 51 6.56 -13.72 6.71
CA LYS A 51 5.36 -14.44 7.12
C LYS A 51 4.79 -13.80 8.38
N ILE A 52 3.56 -13.30 8.31
CA ILE A 52 2.83 -12.73 9.44
C ILE A 52 1.65 -13.64 9.75
N ASP A 53 1.57 -14.12 10.99
CA ASP A 53 0.52 -15.00 11.49
C ASP A 53 -0.73 -14.18 11.85
N LEU A 54 -1.82 -14.39 11.10
CA LEU A 54 -3.07 -13.64 11.26
C LEU A 54 -3.94 -14.14 12.41
N GLU A 55 -3.68 -15.35 12.93
CA GLU A 55 -4.36 -15.80 14.14
C GLU A 55 -3.83 -15.07 15.38
N LYS A 56 -2.54 -14.69 15.36
CA LYS A 56 -1.90 -13.98 16.47
C LYS A 56 -2.00 -12.48 16.36
N THR A 57 -1.81 -11.94 15.15
CA THR A 57 -1.79 -10.50 14.92
C THR A 57 -2.59 -10.15 13.67
N PRO A 58 -3.93 -10.07 13.73
CA PRO A 58 -4.78 -9.83 12.57
C PRO A 58 -4.85 -8.35 12.14
N TYR A 59 -4.39 -7.42 12.98
CA TYR A 59 -4.53 -5.99 12.72
C TYR A 59 -3.27 -5.42 12.07
N LEU A 60 -3.39 -4.92 10.84
CA LEU A 60 -2.36 -4.11 10.19
C LEU A 60 -2.50 -2.67 10.70
N ASN A 61 -1.37 -2.06 11.07
CA ASN A 61 -1.27 -0.68 11.52
C ASN A 61 -0.18 0.03 10.73
N TRP A 62 -0.43 1.26 10.30
CA TRP A 62 0.58 2.11 9.69
C TRP A 62 0.21 3.58 9.80
N SER A 63 1.17 4.45 9.48
CA SER A 63 0.87 5.85 9.20
C SER A 63 1.43 6.28 7.86
N TRP A 64 0.76 7.23 7.23
CA TRP A 64 1.22 7.82 5.98
C TRP A 64 0.81 9.28 5.86
N ARG A 65 1.48 10.00 4.97
CA ARG A 65 1.15 11.36 4.56
C ARG A 65 1.31 11.43 3.06
N VAL A 66 0.38 12.09 2.38
CA VAL A 66 0.44 12.37 0.95
C VAL A 66 0.42 13.89 0.79
N ASP A 67 1.31 14.42 -0.04
CA ASP A 67 1.40 15.87 -0.26
C ASP A 67 0.66 16.33 -1.52
N ASN A 68 0.41 15.42 -2.46
CA ASN A 68 -0.38 15.71 -3.65
C ASN A 68 -1.07 14.46 -4.22
N VAL A 69 -2.17 14.69 -4.95
CA VAL A 69 -2.90 13.67 -5.72
C VAL A 69 -2.87 14.01 -7.21
N MET A 70 -3.05 12.99 -8.04
CA MET A 70 -3.17 13.11 -9.48
C MET A 70 -4.61 13.41 -9.88
N GLN A 71 -4.80 14.02 -11.05
CA GLN A 71 -6.12 14.45 -11.53
C GLN A 71 -6.52 13.73 -12.82
N GLY A 72 -7.83 13.62 -13.05
CA GLY A 72 -8.39 13.08 -14.30
C GLY A 72 -8.29 11.56 -14.47
N LEU A 73 -7.98 10.82 -13.40
CA LEU A 73 -7.81 9.37 -13.44
C LEU A 73 -9.11 8.64 -13.14
N ASP A 74 -9.35 7.52 -13.82
CA ASP A 74 -10.28 6.49 -13.36
C ASP A 74 -9.48 5.26 -12.91
N GLU A 75 -9.29 5.15 -11.60
CA GLU A 75 -8.54 4.08 -10.90
C GLU A 75 -9.13 2.67 -11.07
N ARG A 76 -10.28 2.56 -11.73
CA ARG A 76 -10.89 1.27 -12.10
C ARG A 76 -10.50 0.82 -13.50
N THR A 77 -9.78 1.65 -14.24
CA THR A 77 -9.28 1.36 -15.60
C THR A 77 -7.77 1.19 -15.58
N LYS A 78 -7.22 0.44 -16.55
CA LYS A 78 -5.77 0.24 -16.65
C LYS A 78 -5.00 1.55 -16.87
N LYS A 79 -5.61 2.55 -17.51
CA LYS A 79 -4.98 3.86 -17.77
C LYS A 79 -5.03 4.80 -16.58
N GLY A 80 -5.74 4.46 -15.51
CA GLY A 80 -5.87 5.31 -14.33
C GLY A 80 -5.46 4.63 -13.05
N ASP A 81 -4.86 3.43 -13.09
CA ASP A 81 -4.45 2.65 -11.92
C ASP A 81 -3.13 3.21 -11.33
N ASP A 82 -3.10 4.51 -11.05
CA ASP A 82 -2.02 5.30 -10.43
C ASP A 82 -2.50 5.87 -9.10
N TYR A 83 -1.72 5.75 -8.03
CA TYR A 83 -2.17 6.16 -6.69
C TYR A 83 -1.01 6.80 -5.95
N PRO A 84 -1.27 7.91 -5.24
CA PRO A 84 -0.23 8.63 -4.52
C PRO A 84 0.41 7.80 -3.40
N ALA A 85 -0.32 6.85 -2.80
CA ALA A 85 0.24 5.91 -1.84
C ALA A 85 -0.58 4.63 -1.75
N ARG A 86 0.10 3.49 -1.60
CA ARG A 86 -0.53 2.19 -1.38
C ARG A 86 0.28 1.33 -0.42
N VAL A 87 -0.43 0.52 0.38
CA VAL A 87 0.12 -0.58 1.18
C VAL A 87 -0.54 -1.89 0.72
N TYR A 88 0.27 -2.87 0.33
CA TYR A 88 -0.14 -4.17 -0.18
C TYR A 88 0.08 -5.25 0.86
N LEU A 89 -0.87 -6.16 0.99
CA LEU A 89 -0.70 -7.45 1.64
C LEU A 89 -0.83 -8.53 0.59
N ILE A 90 0.19 -9.39 0.48
CA ILE A 90 0.25 -10.47 -0.50
C ILE A 90 0.03 -11.80 0.21
N PHE A 91 -0.89 -12.60 -0.33
CA PHE A 91 -1.29 -13.90 0.16
C PHE A 91 -1.07 -14.91 -0.96
N SER A 92 0.12 -15.51 -1.04
CA SER A 92 0.47 -16.46 -2.10
C SER A 92 0.01 -17.87 -1.79
N GLY A 93 -0.23 -18.18 -0.51
CA GLY A 93 -0.68 -19.52 -0.09
C GLY A 93 0.41 -20.59 -0.26
N GLY A 94 1.69 -20.20 -0.22
CA GLY A 94 2.83 -21.11 -0.36
C GLY A 94 3.20 -21.42 -1.81
N MET A 95 3.35 -22.71 -2.15
CA MET A 95 3.87 -23.18 -3.45
C MET A 95 2.91 -22.95 -4.64
N GLN A 96 1.68 -22.51 -4.41
CA GLN A 96 0.67 -22.29 -5.46
C GLN A 96 0.56 -20.82 -5.85
N VAL A 97 1.62 -20.27 -6.44
CA VAL A 97 1.71 -18.84 -6.83
C VAL A 97 0.56 -18.36 -7.73
N TRP A 98 -0.10 -19.25 -8.48
CA TRP A 98 -1.28 -18.92 -9.29
C TRP A 98 -2.55 -18.60 -8.47
N LYS A 99 -2.59 -18.92 -7.18
CA LYS A 99 -3.67 -18.55 -6.26
C LYS A 99 -3.41 -17.23 -5.51
N THR A 100 -2.33 -16.53 -5.85
CA THR A 100 -1.94 -15.29 -5.16
C THR A 100 -3.08 -14.29 -5.17
N ARG A 101 -3.44 -13.81 -3.98
CA ARG A 101 -4.35 -12.70 -3.77
C ARG A 101 -3.61 -11.53 -3.14
N ALA A 102 -4.10 -10.33 -3.39
CA ALA A 102 -3.57 -9.13 -2.77
C ALA A 102 -4.70 -8.23 -2.27
N VAL A 103 -4.53 -7.68 -1.07
CA VAL A 103 -5.34 -6.57 -0.55
C VAL A 103 -4.48 -5.32 -0.58
N ASN A 104 -4.99 -4.25 -1.17
CA ASN A 104 -4.30 -2.97 -1.31
C ASN A 104 -5.09 -1.90 -0.58
N TYR A 105 -4.51 -1.32 0.45
CA TYR A 105 -5.03 -0.14 1.09
C TYR A 105 -4.45 1.06 0.37
N VAL A 106 -5.32 1.92 -0.15
CA VAL A 106 -4.90 3.01 -1.03
C VAL A 106 -5.35 4.37 -0.52
N TRP A 107 -4.49 5.37 -0.71
CA TRP A 107 -4.94 6.74 -0.79
C TRP A 107 -5.41 6.98 -2.22
N SER A 108 -6.73 7.02 -2.40
CA SER A 108 -7.33 7.22 -3.72
C SER A 108 -7.23 8.69 -4.18
N ASN A 109 -7.12 8.92 -5.48
CA ASN A 109 -7.24 10.23 -6.08
C ASN A 109 -8.69 10.74 -6.06
N ASN A 110 -9.70 9.86 -6.21
CA ASN A 110 -11.11 10.28 -6.36
C ASN A 110 -12.20 9.30 -5.88
N GLN A 111 -11.90 8.02 -5.62
CA GLN A 111 -12.86 7.07 -5.07
C GLN A 111 -13.21 7.45 -3.64
N ARG A 112 -14.47 7.35 -3.25
CA ARG A 112 -14.88 7.67 -1.87
C ARG A 112 -14.17 6.75 -0.88
N VAL A 113 -13.78 7.29 0.27
CA VAL A 113 -13.29 6.46 1.40
C VAL A 113 -14.31 5.36 1.72
N GLY A 114 -13.82 4.14 1.93
CA GLY A 114 -14.60 2.92 2.13
C GLY A 114 -15.00 2.20 0.84
N THR A 115 -14.72 2.76 -0.34
CA THR A 115 -14.99 2.08 -1.61
C THR A 115 -14.03 0.92 -1.81
N GLU A 116 -14.54 -0.18 -2.37
CA GLU A 116 -13.79 -1.40 -2.66
C GLU A 116 -13.97 -1.78 -4.12
N TRP A 117 -12.88 -2.15 -4.80
CA TRP A 117 -12.92 -2.55 -6.21
C TRP A 117 -11.76 -3.46 -6.58
N PRO A 118 -11.90 -4.33 -7.60
CA PRO A 118 -10.78 -5.09 -8.13
C PRO A 118 -9.84 -4.17 -8.94
N SER A 119 -8.56 -4.52 -8.97
CA SER A 119 -7.60 -3.95 -9.92
C SER A 119 -8.08 -4.17 -11.36
N ALA A 120 -7.81 -3.20 -12.22
CA ALA A 120 -8.13 -3.26 -13.65
C ALA A 120 -7.42 -4.42 -14.39
N TYR A 121 -6.40 -5.04 -13.78
CA TYR A 121 -5.62 -6.13 -14.36
C TYR A 121 -6.12 -7.52 -13.92
N THR A 122 -6.60 -7.66 -12.69
CA THR A 122 -7.05 -8.96 -12.14
C THR A 122 -7.99 -8.80 -10.95
N LYS A 123 -8.97 -9.69 -10.85
CA LYS A 123 -9.90 -9.75 -9.70
C LYS A 123 -9.26 -10.33 -8.42
N ASN A 124 -8.05 -10.88 -8.51
CA ASN A 124 -7.32 -11.40 -7.34
C ASN A 124 -6.58 -10.30 -6.58
N ASN A 125 -6.52 -9.08 -7.12
CA ASN A 125 -5.97 -7.90 -6.46
C ASN A 125 -7.11 -6.94 -6.16
N MET A 126 -7.43 -6.74 -4.88
CA MET A 126 -8.54 -5.91 -4.43
C MET A 126 -8.02 -4.65 -3.76
N LYS A 127 -8.65 -3.52 -4.05
CA LYS A 127 -8.37 -2.19 -3.49
C LYS A 127 -9.41 -1.82 -2.44
N ILE A 128 -8.99 -1.14 -1.39
CA ILE A 128 -9.84 -0.45 -0.42
C ILE A 128 -9.33 1.00 -0.31
N ALA A 129 -10.16 1.98 -0.66
CA ALA A 129 -9.86 3.38 -0.41
C ALA A 129 -9.98 3.67 1.09
N VAL A 130 -8.86 3.76 1.79
CA VAL A 130 -8.81 4.11 3.22
C VAL A 130 -8.64 5.62 3.43
N GLN A 131 -8.02 6.30 2.46
CA GLN A 131 -8.03 7.76 2.32
C GLN A 131 -8.37 8.14 0.88
N SER A 132 -8.78 9.39 0.67
CA SER A 132 -9.14 9.88 -0.66
C SER A 132 -9.00 11.38 -0.82
N GLY A 133 -8.52 11.76 -2.00
CA GLY A 133 -8.52 13.13 -2.51
C GLY A 133 -7.71 14.09 -1.65
N LYS A 134 -8.10 15.36 -1.71
CA LYS A 134 -7.29 16.49 -1.22
C LYS A 134 -7.48 16.81 0.27
N LYS A 135 -8.48 16.21 0.93
CA LYS A 135 -8.96 16.66 2.25
C LYS A 135 -7.92 16.56 3.37
N LYS A 136 -7.06 15.54 3.33
CA LYS A 136 -6.02 15.29 4.34
C LYS A 136 -4.59 15.44 3.81
N LEU A 137 -4.40 16.13 2.68
CA LEU A 137 -3.05 16.34 2.15
C LEU A 137 -2.18 17.12 3.14
N GLY A 138 -0.91 16.77 3.21
CA GLY A 138 0.05 17.38 4.14
C GLY A 138 -0.14 16.97 5.61
N VAL A 139 -1.10 16.09 5.91
CA VAL A 139 -1.41 15.65 7.28
C VAL A 139 -1.07 14.18 7.44
N TRP A 140 -0.45 13.83 8.56
CA TRP A 140 -0.23 12.44 8.93
C TRP A 140 -1.55 11.77 9.31
N VAL A 141 -1.78 10.60 8.73
CA VAL A 141 -2.94 9.77 9.01
C VAL A 141 -2.47 8.42 9.51
N GLU A 142 -3.05 8.00 10.62
CA GLU A 142 -2.88 6.65 11.16
C GLU A 142 -4.03 5.77 10.68
N GLU A 143 -3.69 4.55 10.30
CA GLU A 143 -4.61 3.55 9.80
C GLU A 143 -4.47 2.28 10.62
N LYS A 144 -5.61 1.63 10.88
CA LYS A 144 -5.68 0.33 11.55
C LYS A 144 -6.77 -0.50 10.90
N ARG A 145 -6.43 -1.69 10.43
CA ARG A 145 -7.32 -2.56 9.65
C ARG A 145 -7.27 -3.99 10.15
N ASN A 146 -8.44 -4.58 10.40
CA ASN A 146 -8.56 -6.02 10.60
C ASN A 146 -8.43 -6.70 9.22
N VAL A 147 -7.27 -7.29 8.98
CA VAL A 147 -6.92 -7.89 7.68
C VAL A 147 -7.78 -9.12 7.39
N VAL A 148 -8.13 -9.88 8.43
CA VAL A 148 -8.94 -11.10 8.29
C VAL A 148 -10.35 -10.75 7.83
N GLU A 149 -10.96 -9.74 8.44
CA GLU A 149 -12.29 -9.26 8.06
C GLU A 149 -12.30 -8.64 6.67
N ASP A 150 -11.29 -7.82 6.35
CA ASP A 150 -11.15 -7.20 5.04
C ASP A 150 -11.00 -8.26 3.94
N PHE A 151 -10.15 -9.27 4.15
CA PHE A 151 -9.98 -10.37 3.20
C PHE A 151 -11.30 -11.14 2.99
N ARG A 152 -12.00 -11.50 4.07
CA ARG A 152 -13.30 -12.20 3.99
C ARG A 152 -14.32 -11.40 3.21
N ARG A 153 -14.43 -10.10 3.50
CA ARG A 153 -15.37 -9.20 2.85
C ARG A 153 -15.09 -9.08 1.35
N LEU A 154 -13.82 -8.93 0.97
CA LEU A 154 -13.39 -8.74 -0.42
C LEU A 154 -13.49 -10.03 -1.26
N PHE A 155 -13.02 -11.16 -0.73
CA PHE A 155 -12.87 -12.39 -1.50
C PHE A 155 -13.97 -13.44 -1.25
N LYS A 156 -14.86 -13.19 -0.29
CA LYS A 156 -15.93 -14.11 0.15
C LYS A 156 -15.40 -15.48 0.56
N LYS A 157 -14.22 -15.49 1.19
CA LYS A 157 -13.46 -16.68 1.64
C LYS A 157 -12.63 -16.34 2.87
N ASP A 158 -12.29 -17.35 3.67
CA ASP A 158 -11.28 -17.17 4.71
C ASP A 158 -9.91 -16.85 4.11
N PRO A 159 -9.12 -15.97 4.77
CA PRO A 159 -7.74 -15.74 4.39
C PRO A 159 -6.90 -17.00 4.64
N PRO A 160 -5.77 -17.15 3.94
CA PRO A 160 -4.69 -18.00 4.45
C PRO A 160 -4.29 -17.59 5.86
N GLU A 161 -3.75 -18.52 6.64
CA GLU A 161 -3.25 -18.25 8.01
C GLU A 161 -2.23 -17.11 8.05
N LYS A 162 -1.53 -16.84 6.94
CA LYS A 162 -0.41 -15.91 6.87
C LYS A 162 -0.53 -14.91 5.74
N VAL A 163 -0.06 -13.69 6.00
CA VAL A 163 0.43 -12.78 4.95
C VAL A 163 1.85 -13.21 4.61
N ASP A 164 2.19 -13.28 3.33
CA ASP A 164 3.50 -13.74 2.84
C ASP A 164 4.46 -12.58 2.53
N ALA A 165 3.92 -11.40 2.20
CA ALA A 165 4.70 -10.19 2.00
C ALA A 165 3.85 -8.92 2.20
N VAL A 166 4.53 -7.85 2.56
CA VAL A 166 4.00 -6.49 2.59
C VAL A 166 4.75 -5.67 1.55
N ALA A 167 4.04 -4.84 0.77
CA ALA A 167 4.68 -3.91 -0.14
C ALA A 167 4.11 -2.50 0.02
N ILE A 168 4.90 -1.52 -0.38
CA ILE A 168 4.48 -0.12 -0.49
C ILE A 168 4.79 0.37 -1.91
N MET A 169 3.95 1.26 -2.43
CA MET A 169 4.13 1.80 -3.77
C MET A 169 3.46 3.17 -3.90
N THR A 170 4.17 4.08 -4.56
CA THR A 170 3.66 5.35 -5.04
C THR A 170 3.88 5.39 -6.54
N ASP A 171 2.82 5.23 -7.32
CA ASP A 171 2.90 5.03 -8.77
C ASP A 171 2.16 6.10 -9.57
N THR A 172 2.79 6.48 -10.68
CA THR A 172 2.44 7.63 -11.52
C THR A 172 2.69 7.36 -13.02
N ASP A 173 2.93 6.10 -13.40
CA ASP A 173 3.28 5.69 -14.76
C ASP A 173 2.11 5.87 -15.73
N ASN A 174 0.88 5.57 -15.33
CA ASN A 174 -0.26 5.62 -16.25
C ASN A 174 -0.71 7.05 -16.55
N SER A 175 -0.53 7.97 -15.59
CA SER A 175 -0.90 9.37 -15.67
C SER A 175 0.21 10.27 -16.23
N GLY A 176 1.47 9.84 -16.12
CA GLY A 176 2.65 10.67 -16.39
C GLY A 176 2.78 11.88 -15.45
N GLN A 177 2.02 11.91 -14.36
CA GLN A 177 2.03 12.99 -13.36
C GLN A 177 3.05 12.67 -12.25
N SER A 178 2.95 13.35 -11.10
CA SER A 178 3.81 13.12 -9.95
C SER A 178 3.01 12.90 -8.68
N ALA A 179 3.64 12.24 -7.71
CA ALA A 179 3.12 12.05 -6.36
C ALA A 179 4.27 12.03 -5.35
N ILE A 180 4.04 12.65 -4.20
CA ILE A 180 4.92 12.57 -3.04
C ILE A 180 4.12 11.98 -1.89
N ALA A 181 4.64 10.87 -1.37
CA ALA A 181 4.12 10.23 -0.17
C ALA A 181 5.23 9.96 0.84
N TYR A 182 4.81 9.80 2.08
CA TYR A 182 5.66 9.45 3.19
C TYR A 182 5.01 8.30 3.94
N TYR A 183 5.78 7.26 4.18
CA TYR A 183 5.39 6.09 4.95
C TYR A 183 6.06 6.16 6.32
N GLY A 184 5.24 6.12 7.38
CA GLY A 184 5.71 5.85 8.73
C GLY A 184 5.82 4.35 8.99
N ASP A 185 6.03 3.99 10.25
CA ASP A 185 6.19 2.58 10.63
C ASP A 185 4.96 1.74 10.24
N ILE A 186 5.21 0.47 9.96
CA ILE A 186 4.19 -0.52 9.59
C ILE A 186 4.33 -1.71 10.53
N TRP A 187 3.25 -2.16 11.15
CA TRP A 187 3.28 -3.31 12.05
C TRP A 187 1.95 -4.05 12.13
N PHE A 188 2.01 -5.26 12.69
CA PHE A 188 0.83 -6.03 13.03
C PHE A 188 0.68 -6.13 14.55
N SER A 189 -0.56 -6.10 15.04
CA SER A 189 -0.93 -6.23 16.45
C SER A 189 -2.06 -7.26 16.65
N SER A 190 -2.20 -7.75 17.88
CA SER A 190 -3.28 -8.67 18.29
C SER A 190 -4.63 -7.97 18.45
N GLU A 191 -4.62 -6.66 18.69
CA GLU A 191 -5.81 -5.83 18.87
C GLU A 191 -5.67 -4.46 18.22
#